data_AF-A0A7U9NHR4-F1
#
_entry.id   AF-A0A7U9NHR4-F1
#
_cell.length_a   1.000
_cell.length_b   1.000
_cell.length_c   1.000
_cell.angle_alpha   90.00
_cell.angle_beta   90.00
_cell.angle_gamma   90.00
#
_symmetry.space_group_name_H-M   'P 1'
#
loop_
_entity.id
_entity.type
_entity.pdbx_description
1 polymer ?
#
loop_
_entity_poly.entity_id
_entity_poly.type
_entity_poly.pdbx_seq_one_letter_code
_entity_poly.pdbx_strand_id
1 'polypeptide(L)'
;MADQLTLSDLKVGMKVKKSQLSNILDTHIILINTEIVGDTDVEGKLVYCDTICREDEYEKWFHQTQPITPIYFNSEEWEDGIVYDE
;
A
#
# COMPACT_ATOMS: atom_id res chain seq x y z
N MET A 1 -2.24 8.21 -18.92
CA MET A 1 -0.98 7.80 -18.27
C MET A 1 -1.24 7.90 -16.79
N ALA A 2 -1.32 6.78 -16.07
CA ALA A 2 -1.44 6.84 -14.62
C ALA A 2 -0.06 7.22 -14.07
N ASP A 3 0.00 8.31 -13.31
CA ASP A 3 1.22 8.81 -12.67
C ASP A 3 1.64 7.79 -11.59
N GLN A 4 2.52 6.85 -11.95
CA GLN A 4 3.05 5.86 -11.02
C GLN A 4 4.00 6.54 -10.04
N LEU A 5 3.78 6.32 -8.74
CA LEU A 5 4.64 6.89 -7.70
C LEU A 5 5.80 5.95 -7.42
N THR A 6 6.96 6.52 -7.06
CA THR A 6 8.07 5.75 -6.51
C THR A 6 8.10 5.88 -4.99
N LEU A 7 8.83 4.99 -4.32
CA LEU A 7 9.04 5.07 -2.86
C LEU A 7 9.56 6.46 -2.43
N SER A 8 10.40 7.10 -3.26
CA SER A 8 10.98 8.42 -2.97
C SER A 8 9.95 9.55 -3.05
N ASP A 9 8.89 9.37 -3.83
CA ASP A 9 7.78 10.32 -3.90
C ASP A 9 6.85 10.17 -2.71
N LEU A 10 6.86 9.01 -2.02
CA LEU A 10 5.95 8.77 -0.93
C LEU A 10 6.33 9.57 0.33
N LYS A 11 5.38 10.37 0.81
CA LYS A 11 5.46 11.10 2.07
C LYS A 11 4.24 10.89 2.93
N VAL A 12 4.48 10.58 4.21
CA VAL A 12 3.41 10.50 5.21
C VAL A 12 2.57 11.78 5.20
N GLY A 13 1.26 11.61 5.10
CA GLY A 13 0.26 12.66 5.07
C GLY A 13 -0.27 13.02 3.69
N MET A 14 0.34 12.52 2.61
CA MET A 14 -0.17 12.75 1.25
C MET A 14 -1.36 11.82 0.94
N LYS A 15 -2.18 12.20 -0.05
CA LYS A 15 -3.18 11.30 -0.64
C LYS A 15 -2.56 10.52 -1.80
N VAL A 16 -2.75 9.21 -1.80
CA VAL A 16 -2.31 8.31 -2.86
C VAL A 16 -3.39 7.31 -3.21
N LYS A 17 -3.34 6.84 -4.45
CA LYS A 17 -4.21 5.77 -4.94
C LYS A 17 -3.47 4.44 -4.97
N LYS A 18 -4.17 3.35 -4.68
CA LYS A 18 -3.61 1.99 -4.75
C LYS A 18 -2.97 1.70 -6.10
N SER A 19 -3.60 2.11 -7.21
CA SER A 19 -3.05 1.93 -8.56
C SER A 19 -1.70 2.65 -8.75
N GLN A 20 -1.49 3.80 -8.11
CA GLN A 20 -0.21 4.53 -8.18
C GLN A 20 0.91 3.86 -7.38
N LEU A 21 0.55 3.06 -6.37
CA LEU A 21 1.48 2.32 -5.51
C LEU A 21 1.87 0.95 -6.10
N SER A 22 1.25 0.53 -7.20
CA SER A 22 1.46 -0.79 -7.82
C SER A 22 2.92 -1.10 -8.19
N ASN A 23 3.75 -0.07 -8.35
CA ASN A 23 5.17 -0.20 -8.69
C ASN A 23 6.10 -0.24 -7.47
N ILE A 24 5.55 -0.18 -6.26
CA ILE A 24 6.29 -0.13 -4.99
C ILE A 24 6.14 -1.50 -4.33
N LEU A 25 7.14 -2.34 -4.56
CA LEU A 25 7.18 -3.72 -4.07
C LEU A 25 7.91 -3.80 -2.72
N ASP A 26 7.66 -4.87 -1.98
CA ASP A 26 8.29 -5.24 -0.70
C ASP A 26 8.24 -4.11 0.33
N THR A 27 7.18 -3.32 0.25
CA THR A 27 6.99 -2.12 1.07
C THR A 27 5.65 -2.20 1.77
N HIS A 28 5.69 -2.02 3.09
CA HIS A 28 4.51 -2.00 3.94
C HIS A 28 3.93 -0.59 3.93
N ILE A 29 2.72 -0.46 3.40
CA ILE A 29 2.02 0.82 3.27
C ILE A 29 0.70 0.74 4.03
N ILE A 30 0.37 1.78 4.78
CA ILE A 30 -0.96 1.92 5.42
C ILE A 30 -1.61 3.20 4.94
N LEU A 31 -2.83 3.06 4.45
CA LEU A 31 -3.72 4.18 4.12
C LEU A 31 -4.84 4.29 5.16
N ILE A 32 -5.27 5.52 5.45
CA ILE A 32 -6.47 5.81 6.24
C ILE A 32 -7.42 6.70 5.46
N ASN A 33 -8.66 6.83 5.94
CA ASN A 33 -9.72 7.61 5.28
C ASN A 33 -9.83 7.22 3.80
N THR A 34 -9.86 5.92 3.55
CA THR A 34 -9.89 5.37 2.20
C THR A 34 -11.27 5.52 1.59
N GLU A 35 -11.29 5.93 0.32
CA GLU A 35 -12.48 6.08 -0.50
C GLU A 35 -12.28 5.35 -1.83
N ILE A 36 -13.33 4.68 -2.32
CA ILE A 36 -13.27 3.96 -3.59
C ILE A 36 -13.37 4.98 -4.72
N VAL A 37 -12.33 5.08 -5.54
CA VAL A 37 -12.21 6.06 -6.64
C VAL A 37 -12.16 5.35 -8.00
N GLY A 38 -13.17 4.54 -8.29
CA GLY A 38 -13.29 3.80 -9.54
C GLY A 38 -13.89 2.42 -9.32
N ASP A 39 -13.76 1.55 -10.33
CA ASP A 39 -14.30 0.17 -10.27
C ASP A 39 -13.54 -0.69 -9.24
N THR A 40 -12.22 -0.49 -9.11
CA THR A 40 -11.35 -1.30 -8.23
C THR A 40 -10.23 -0.51 -7.54
N ASP A 41 -10.21 0.82 -7.70
CA ASP A 41 -9.15 1.68 -7.16
C ASP A 41 -9.59 2.34 -5.84
N VAL A 42 -8.64 2.50 -4.92
CA VAL A 42 -8.88 3.12 -3.62
C VAL A 42 -7.89 4.27 -3.42
N GLU A 43 -8.41 5.43 -3.04
CA GLU A 43 -7.62 6.60 -2.64
C GLU A 43 -7.63 6.68 -1.13
N GLY A 44 -6.49 6.95 -0.51
CA GLY A 44 -6.42 7.19 0.91
C GLY A 44 -5.25 8.06 1.29
N LYS A 45 -5.22 8.49 2.56
CA LYS A 45 -4.11 9.24 3.12
C LYS A 45 -3.05 8.27 3.61
N LEU A 46 -1.83 8.38 3.08
CA LEU A 46 -0.71 7.57 3.50
C LEU A 46 -0.27 7.97 4.90
N VAL A 47 -0.20 7.01 5.82
CA VAL A 47 0.21 7.24 7.21
C VAL A 47 1.45 6.46 7.61
N TYR A 48 1.74 5.38 6.89
CA TYR A 48 2.90 4.55 7.10
C TYR A 48 3.41 4.07 5.74
N CYS A 49 4.72 4.10 5.55
CA CYS A 49 5.41 3.55 4.40
C CYS A 49 6.84 3.24 4.80
N ASP A 50 7.17 1.95 4.84
CA ASP A 50 8.52 1.49 5.11
C ASP A 50 8.76 0.16 4.40
N THR A 51 9.97 -0.03 3.88
CA THR A 51 10.39 -1.31 3.29
C THR A 51 10.62 -2.37 4.36
N ILE A 52 10.99 -1.95 5.56
CA ILE A 52 11.19 -2.84 6.70
C ILE A 52 9.90 -2.85 7.52
N CYS A 53 9.31 -4.04 7.71
CA CYS A 53 8.19 -4.19 8.61
C CYS A 53 8.65 -3.98 10.06
N ARG A 54 8.48 -2.76 10.57
CA ARG A 54 8.63 -2.48 11.99
C ARG A 54 7.32 -2.82 12.66
N GLU A 55 7.17 -4.08 13.06
CA GLU A 55 5.96 -4.62 13.70
C GLU A 55 5.42 -3.65 14.77
N ASP A 56 6.28 -3.12 15.63
CA ASP A 56 5.91 -2.20 16.71
C ASP A 56 5.28 -0.87 16.22
N GLU A 57 5.66 -0.36 15.06
CA GLU A 57 5.04 0.85 14.46
C GLU A 57 3.83 0.50 13.60
N TYR A 58 3.89 -0.64 12.91
CA TYR A 58 2.82 -1.15 12.06
C TYR A 58 1.59 -1.55 12.90
N GLU A 59 1.76 -2.35 13.94
CA GLU A 59 0.71 -2.81 14.85
C GLU A 59 -0.02 -1.66 15.55
N LYS A 60 0.68 -0.56 15.87
CA LYS A 60 0.06 0.63 16.47
C LYS A 60 -1.08 1.19 15.63
N TRP A 61 -1.02 1.06 14.31
CA TRP A 61 -2.10 1.49 13.42
C TRP A 61 -3.32 0.57 13.49
N PHE A 62 -3.16 -0.72 13.78
CA PHE A 62 -4.27 -1.67 13.94
C PHE A 62 -5.03 -1.46 15.25
N HIS A 63 -4.41 -0.84 16.25
CA HIS A 63 -5.04 -0.45 17.50
C HIS A 63 -5.76 0.91 17.45
N GLN A 64 -5.75 1.60 16.30
CA GLN A 64 -6.44 2.89 16.14
C GLN A 64 -7.96 2.70 16.01
N THR A 65 -8.72 3.72 16.42
CA THR A 65 -10.19 3.73 16.29
C THR A 65 -10.66 3.94 14.85
N GLN A 66 -9.79 4.48 13.99
CA GLN A 66 -10.11 4.76 12.59
C GLN A 66 -9.86 3.53 11.71
N PRO A 67 -10.67 3.33 10.64
CA PRO A 67 -10.43 2.26 9.69
C PRO A 67 -9.12 2.49 8.94
N ILE A 68 -8.33 1.42 8.84
CA ILE A 68 -7.06 1.40 8.11
C ILE A 68 -7.16 0.46 6.90
N THR A 69 -6.34 0.72 5.89
CA THR A 69 -6.20 -0.12 4.70
C THR A 69 -4.73 -0.44 4.49
N PRO A 70 -4.27 -1.62 4.95
CA PRO A 70 -2.91 -2.08 4.69
C PRO A 70 -2.78 -2.47 3.21
N ILE A 71 -1.68 -2.05 2.60
CA ILE A 71 -1.30 -2.36 1.23
C ILE A 71 0.13 -2.91 1.28
N TYR A 72 0.30 -4.10 0.72
CA TYR A 72 1.59 -4.74 0.54
C TYR A 72 1.59 -5.41 -0.83
N PHE A 73 2.61 -5.12 -1.63
CA PHE A 73 2.85 -5.78 -2.90
C PHE A 73 4.14 -6.59 -2.76
N ASN A 74 4.06 -7.91 -2.85
CA ASN A 74 5.25 -8.76 -2.80
C ASN A 74 5.89 -8.82 -4.19
N SER A 75 7.21 -8.60 -4.30
CA SER A 75 7.91 -8.82 -5.58
C SER A 75 7.94 -10.30 -5.99
N GLU A 76 7.97 -11.21 -5.03
CA GLU A 76 7.99 -12.66 -5.28
C GLU A 76 6.71 -13.10 -6.00
N GLU A 77 5.55 -12.57 -5.62
CA GLU A 77 4.26 -12.84 -6.29
C GLU A 77 4.18 -12.20 -7.70
N TRP A 78 5.01 -11.19 -7.98
CA TRP A 78 5.15 -10.62 -9.32
C TRP A 78 6.05 -11.47 -10.23
N GLU A 79 7.00 -12.22 -9.67
CA GLU A 79 7.79 -13.21 -10.41
C GLU A 79 7.05 -14.56 -10.53
N ASP A 80 6.15 -14.89 -9.61
CA ASP A 80 5.39 -16.15 -9.58
C ASP A 80 4.04 -16.06 -10.32
N GLY A 81 4.08 -15.57 -11.57
CA GLY A 81 3.01 -15.80 -12.54
C GLY A 81 2.93 -17.26 -13.02
N ILE A 82 3.39 -18.24 -12.22
CA ILE A 82 3.46 -19.66 -12.56
C ILE A 82 3.05 -20.55 -11.39
N VAL A 83 1.91 -20.26 -10.76
CA VAL A 83 1.27 -21.28 -9.91
C VAL A 83 0.61 -22.31 -10.83
N TYR A 84 1.20 -23.51 -10.88
CA TYR A 84 0.61 -24.71 -11.49
C TYR A 84 -0.73 -25.04 -10.83
N ASP A 85 -1.75 -25.27 -11.65
CA ASP A 85 -3.03 -25.90 -11.25
C ASP A 85 -2.72 -27.33 -10.76
N GLU A 86 -3.07 -27.62 -9.50
CA GLU A 86 -2.99 -28.98 -8.92
C GLU A 86 -4.32 -29.72 -9.11
#